data_AF-A0A920RXD7-F1
#
_entry.id   AF-A0A920RXD7-F1
#
_cell.length_a   1.000
_cell.length_b   1.000
_cell.length_c   1.000
_cell.angle_alpha   90.00
_cell.angle_beta   90.00
_cell.angle_gamma   90.00
#
_symmetry.space_group_name_H-M   'P 1'
#
loop_
_entity.id
_entity.type
_entity.pdbx_description
1 polymer ?
#
loop_
_entity_poly.entity_id
_entity_poly.type
_entity_poly.pdbx_seq_one_letter_code
_entity_poly.pdbx_strand_id
1 'polypeptide(L)'
;MNLRLAGGFLGRPVEVVQCETNDILVPANVEMVIEGVIPLDSMEPEGPFGEMYGYMGAEKSKNFFMDVTAITHRENPLFVNQFSGITRGFLTSPIETTANLKFRHKFKNFIGLHYPLETPGFCFVNINKNKAGEGHGNRQCYFKIFENS
;
A
#
# COMPACT_ATOMS: atom_id res chain seq x y z
N MET A 1 -3.50 -6.13 6.23
CA MET A 1 -4.71 -5.50 6.82
C MET A 1 -4.96 -6.15 8.17
N ASN A 2 -5.31 -5.39 9.22
CA ASN A 2 -5.56 -5.94 10.56
C ASN A 2 -6.86 -6.80 10.55
N LEU A 3 -6.83 -8.01 11.13
CA LEU A 3 -7.99 -8.93 11.19
C LEU A 3 -9.24 -8.28 11.79
N ARG A 4 -9.08 -7.40 12.78
CA ARG A 4 -10.18 -6.65 13.40
C ARG A 4 -10.86 -5.70 12.40
N LEU A 5 -10.06 -5.02 11.59
CA LEU A 5 -10.58 -4.11 10.57
C LEU A 5 -11.26 -4.88 9.45
N ALA A 6 -10.66 -5.99 9.01
CA ALA A 6 -11.27 -6.89 8.04
C ALA A 6 -12.61 -7.44 8.53
N GLY A 7 -12.69 -7.86 9.79
CA GLY A 7 -13.95 -8.29 10.38
C GLY A 7 -14.99 -7.17 10.48
N GLY A 8 -14.56 -5.94 10.77
CA GLY A 8 -15.43 -4.76 10.74
C GLY A 8 -16.05 -4.52 9.36
N PHE A 9 -15.28 -4.67 8.28
CA PHE A 9 -15.80 -4.57 6.92
C PHE A 9 -16.71 -5.74 6.53
N LEU A 10 -16.39 -6.96 6.97
CA LEU A 10 -17.21 -8.14 6.73
C LEU A 10 -18.50 -8.18 7.58
N GLY A 11 -18.61 -7.31 8.60
CA GLY A 11 -19.70 -7.33 9.57
C GLY A 11 -19.67 -8.53 10.53
N ARG A 12 -18.61 -9.34 10.49
CA ARG A 12 -18.42 -10.55 11.31
C ARG A 12 -16.92 -10.81 11.52
N PRO A 13 -16.52 -11.54 12.58
CA PRO A 13 -15.13 -11.94 12.76
C PRO A 13 -14.57 -12.71 11.56
N VAL A 14 -13.29 -12.48 11.24
CA VAL A 14 -12.56 -13.29 10.26
C VAL A 14 -12.25 -14.64 10.90
N GLU A 15 -12.63 -15.72 10.20
CA GLU A 15 -12.24 -17.07 10.60
C GLU A 15 -10.74 -17.27 10.42
N VAL A 16 -10.09 -17.83 11.43
CA VAL A 16 -8.64 -18.02 11.47
C VAL A 16 -8.30 -19.44 11.92
N VAL A 17 -7.13 -19.91 11.48
CA VAL A 17 -6.52 -21.18 11.88
C VAL A 17 -5.09 -20.92 12.32
N GLN A 18 -4.55 -21.81 13.17
CA GLN A 18 -3.14 -21.76 13.57
C GLN A 18 -2.26 -22.31 12.44
N CYS A 19 -1.09 -21.71 12.25
CA CYS A 19 -0.01 -22.21 11.41
C CYS A 19 0.48 -23.61 11.84
N GLU A 20 1.07 -24.37 10.91
CA GLU A 20 1.53 -25.74 11.19
C GLU A 20 2.80 -25.77 12.06
N THR A 21 3.65 -24.74 11.96
CA THR A 21 4.98 -24.73 12.58
C THR A 21 5.14 -23.70 13.71
N ASN A 22 4.12 -22.89 13.99
CA ASN A 22 4.17 -21.83 14.99
C ASN A 22 2.76 -21.41 15.48
N ASP A 23 2.69 -20.49 16.45
CA ASP A 23 1.44 -20.05 17.07
C ASP A 23 0.75 -18.85 16.37
N ILE A 24 1.16 -18.50 15.15
CA ILE A 24 0.55 -17.40 14.40
C ILE A 24 -0.80 -17.85 13.84
N LEU A 25 -1.81 -16.99 13.98
CA LEU A 25 -3.13 -17.19 13.39
C LEU A 25 -3.21 -16.52 12.01
N VAL A 26 -3.63 -17.29 11.01
CA VAL A 26 -3.83 -16.85 9.62
C VAL A 26 -5.30 -17.02 9.21
N PRO A 27 -5.83 -16.25 8.24
CA PRO A 27 -7.20 -16.43 7.80
C PRO A 27 -7.43 -17.84 7.23
N ALA A 28 -8.48 -18.51 7.66
CA ALA A 28 -8.75 -19.92 7.31
C ALA A 28 -8.96 -20.16 5.81
N ASN A 29 -9.31 -19.10 5.07
CA ASN A 29 -9.72 -19.16 3.67
C ASN A 29 -8.68 -18.58 2.68
N VAL A 30 -7.41 -18.52 3.06
CA VAL A 30 -6.32 -18.14 2.14
C VAL A 30 -6.01 -19.25 1.14
N GLU A 31 -5.41 -18.89 0.01
CA GLU A 31 -4.98 -19.84 -1.02
C GLU A 31 -3.69 -20.59 -0.64
N MET A 32 -2.76 -19.88 0.00
CA MET A 32 -1.44 -20.38 0.38
C MET A 32 -0.92 -19.64 1.61
N VAL A 33 -0.18 -20.36 2.46
CA VAL A 33 0.60 -19.84 3.59
C VAL A 33 2.04 -20.30 3.42
N ILE A 34 2.98 -19.37 3.58
CA ILE A 34 4.41 -19.66 3.64
C ILE A 34 4.84 -19.33 5.06
N GLU A 35 5.31 -20.36 5.77
CA GLU A 35 5.79 -20.27 7.15
C GLU A 35 7.31 -20.38 7.17
N GLY A 36 7.95 -19.69 8.11
CA GLY A 36 9.39 -19.71 8.23
C GLY A 36 9.92 -18.85 9.36
N VAL A 37 11.24 -18.80 9.45
CA VAL A 37 11.98 -17.99 10.42
C VAL A 37 12.82 -16.97 9.67
N ILE A 38 12.82 -15.73 10.16
CA ILE A 38 13.69 -14.66 9.64
C ILE A 38 14.90 -14.60 10.58
N PRO A 39 16.09 -15.08 10.17
CA PRO A 39 17.30 -14.91 10.96
C PRO A 39 17.65 -13.41 11.05
N LEU A 40 18.03 -12.97 12.26
CA LEU A 40 18.34 -11.56 12.51
C LEU A 40 19.85 -11.24 12.48
N ASP A 41 20.67 -12.29 12.42
CA ASP A 41 22.13 -12.27 12.45
C ASP A 41 22.76 -12.48 11.07
N SER A 42 21.97 -12.84 10.07
CA SER A 42 22.40 -13.04 8.69
C SER A 42 21.50 -12.28 7.71
N MET A 43 22.10 -11.87 6.58
CA MET A 43 21.44 -11.14 5.52
C MET A 43 22.06 -11.53 4.18
N GLU A 44 21.27 -11.51 3.11
CA GLU A 44 21.70 -11.84 1.76
C GLU A 44 21.46 -10.68 0.80
N PRO A 45 22.15 -10.65 -0.37
CA PRO A 45 21.83 -9.69 -1.41
C PRO A 45 20.40 -9.84 -1.94
N GLU A 46 19.74 -8.73 -2.24
CA GLU A 46 18.37 -8.69 -2.76
C GLU A 46 18.23 -7.70 -3.91
N GLY A 47 17.40 -8.05 -4.90
CA GLY A 47 17.22 -7.29 -6.12
C GLY A 47 18.29 -7.57 -7.18
N PRO A 48 18.39 -6.71 -8.20
CA PRO A 48 17.58 -5.50 -8.42
C PRO A 48 16.11 -5.83 -8.76
N PHE A 49 15.20 -4.90 -8.44
CA PHE A 49 13.76 -5.02 -8.75
C PHE A 49 13.21 -3.74 -9.39
N GLY A 50 12.16 -3.88 -10.21
CA GLY A 50 11.43 -2.73 -10.73
C GLY A 50 10.75 -1.95 -9.60
N GLU A 51 10.86 -0.63 -9.60
CA GLU A 51 10.26 0.24 -8.59
C GLU A 51 8.98 0.91 -9.09
N MET A 52 8.15 1.40 -8.16
CA MET A 52 6.84 2.00 -8.45
C MET A 52 6.88 3.15 -9.48
N TYR A 53 8.02 3.82 -9.62
CA TYR A 53 8.21 4.92 -10.58
C TYR A 53 8.73 4.45 -11.95
N GLY A 54 8.85 3.14 -12.18
CA GLY A 54 9.26 2.57 -13.45
C GLY A 54 10.76 2.44 -13.69
N TYR A 55 11.59 2.81 -12.71
CA TYR A 55 13.04 2.57 -12.78
C TYR A 55 13.41 1.24 -12.13
N MET A 56 14.61 0.74 -12.44
CA MET A 56 15.19 -0.41 -11.75
C MET A 56 15.83 0.06 -10.45
N GLY A 57 15.33 -0.43 -9.31
CA GLY A 57 15.96 -0.25 -8.01
C GLY A 57 17.33 -0.92 -7.99
N ALA A 58 18.27 -0.33 -7.26
CA ALA A 58 19.60 -0.92 -7.08
C ALA A 58 19.51 -2.20 -6.26
N GLU A 59 20.42 -3.14 -6.53
CA GLU A 59 20.64 -4.28 -5.64
C GLU A 59 21.03 -3.79 -4.25
N LYS A 60 20.43 -4.41 -3.23
CA LYS A 60 20.82 -4.22 -1.83
C LYS A 60 21.72 -5.38 -1.46
N SER A 61 22.97 -5.09 -1.09
CA SER A 61 23.93 -6.13 -0.70
C SER A 61 23.57 -6.86 0.60
N LYS A 62 22.64 -6.33 1.39
CA LYS A 62 22.16 -6.91 2.64
C LYS A 62 20.66 -6.66 2.80
N ASN A 63 19.89 -7.74 2.82
CA ASN A 63 18.48 -7.76 3.17
C ASN A 63 18.16 -9.03 3.99
N PHE A 64 17.09 -8.97 4.77
CA PHE A 64 16.62 -10.15 5.48
C PHE A 64 16.03 -11.16 4.49
N PHE A 65 16.28 -12.44 4.74
CA PHE A 65 15.65 -13.56 4.06
C PHE A 65 14.82 -14.38 5.06
N MET A 66 14.08 -15.36 4.56
CA MET A 66 13.28 -16.26 5.40
C MET A 66 13.66 -17.70 5.10
N ASP A 67 14.00 -18.44 6.14
CA ASP A 67 14.13 -19.89 6.09
C ASP A 67 12.74 -20.51 6.17
N VAL A 68 12.27 -21.05 5.04
CA VAL A 68 10.93 -21.63 4.94
C VAL A 68 10.86 -22.96 5.69
N THR A 69 9.93 -23.07 6.63
CA THR A 69 9.70 -24.28 7.44
C THR A 69 8.51 -25.10 6.92
N ALA A 70 7.50 -24.44 6.36
CA ALA A 70 6.35 -25.10 5.75
C ALA A 70 5.71 -24.23 4.65
N ILE A 71 5.11 -24.89 3.67
CA ILE A 71 4.21 -24.28 2.70
C ILE A 71 2.92 -25.09 2.72
N THR A 72 1.82 -24.45 3.10
CA THR A 72 0.48 -25.07 3.08
C THR A 72 -0.40 -24.32 2.08
N HIS A 73 -1.26 -25.04 1.38
CA HIS A 73 -2.12 -24.45 0.36
C HIS A 73 -3.36 -25.30 0.09
N ARG A 74 -4.37 -24.70 -0.53
CA ARG A 74 -5.57 -25.43 -1.02
C ARG A 74 -5.22 -26.38 -2.15
N GLU A 75 -6.08 -27.36 -2.41
CA GLU A 75 -6.00 -28.12 -3.66
C GLU A 75 -6.14 -27.17 -4.86
N ASN A 76 -5.20 -27.23 -5.81
CA ASN A 76 -5.11 -26.32 -6.97
C ASN A 76 -5.14 -24.82 -6.58
N PRO A 77 -4.10 -24.31 -5.90
CA PRO A 77 -4.10 -22.97 -5.34
C PRO A 77 -4.00 -21.89 -6.42
N LEU A 78 -4.71 -20.78 -6.23
CA LEU A 78 -4.54 -19.60 -7.05
C LEU A 78 -3.30 -18.80 -6.62
N PHE A 79 -2.38 -18.57 -7.55
CA PHE A 79 -1.23 -17.71 -7.32
C PHE A 79 -1.51 -16.30 -7.85
N VAL A 80 -1.76 -15.36 -6.93
CA VAL A 80 -1.95 -13.95 -7.27
C VAL A 80 -0.59 -13.27 -7.28
N ASN A 81 -0.21 -12.70 -8.42
CA ASN A 81 1.02 -11.95 -8.57
C ASN A 81 0.72 -10.49 -8.90
N GLN A 82 1.48 -9.58 -8.29
CA GLN A 82 1.45 -8.16 -8.55
C GLN A 82 2.88 -7.68 -8.82
N PHE A 83 3.18 -7.39 -10.08
CA PHE A 83 4.48 -6.84 -10.47
C PHE A 83 4.59 -5.35 -10.12
N SER A 84 5.74 -4.95 -9.61
CA SER A 84 6.10 -3.54 -9.40
C SER A 84 6.57 -2.89 -10.72
N GLY A 85 6.33 -1.58 -10.86
CA GLY A 85 6.60 -0.81 -12.08
C GLY A 85 5.57 0.31 -12.29
N ILE A 86 5.46 0.85 -13.52
CA ILE A 86 4.41 1.81 -13.94
C ILE A 86 3.08 1.09 -14.23
N THR A 87 2.79 -0.01 -13.54
CA THR A 87 1.53 -0.73 -13.69
C THR A 87 0.57 -0.32 -12.58
N ARG A 88 -0.74 -0.50 -12.84
CA ARG A 88 -1.84 -0.32 -11.88
C ARG A 88 -1.80 -1.40 -10.79
N GLY A 89 -0.68 -1.50 -10.08
CA GLY A 89 -0.40 -2.62 -9.19
C GLY A 89 -1.19 -2.52 -7.89
N PHE A 90 -1.35 -1.34 -7.31
CA PHE A 90 -1.91 -1.20 -5.97
C PHE A 90 -3.13 -0.27 -5.92
N LEU A 91 -4.06 -0.59 -5.02
CA LEU A 91 -5.23 0.23 -4.75
C LEU A 91 -4.82 1.50 -3.99
N THR A 92 -4.89 2.66 -4.65
CA THR A 92 -4.62 3.97 -4.02
C THR A 92 -5.78 4.55 -3.24
N SER A 93 -7.01 4.07 -3.47
CA SER A 93 -8.24 4.67 -2.91
C SER A 93 -8.22 4.80 -1.38
N PRO A 94 -7.71 3.85 -0.58
CA PRO A 94 -7.62 4.03 0.87
C PRO A 94 -6.65 5.14 1.30
N ILE A 95 -5.52 5.28 0.59
CA ILE A 95 -4.51 6.32 0.85
C ILE A 95 -5.10 7.69 0.49
N GLU A 96 -5.71 7.81 -0.68
CA GLU A 96 -6.40 9.01 -1.13
C GLU A 96 -7.52 9.41 -0.18
N THR A 97 -8.37 8.46 0.25
CA THR A 97 -9.46 8.71 1.19
C THR A 97 -8.93 9.21 2.53
N THR A 98 -7.87 8.59 3.05
CA THR A 98 -7.24 9.01 4.31
C THR A 98 -6.68 10.42 4.20
N ALA A 99 -6.00 10.76 3.09
CA ALA A 99 -5.49 12.10 2.84
C ALA A 99 -6.63 13.13 2.76
N ASN A 100 -7.68 12.82 2.00
CA ASN A 100 -8.87 13.66 1.88
C ASN A 100 -9.53 13.94 3.23
N LEU A 101 -9.73 12.91 4.06
CA LEU A 101 -10.32 13.08 5.39
C LEU A 101 -9.44 13.97 6.27
N LYS A 102 -8.13 13.72 6.32
CA LYS A 102 -7.19 14.51 7.12
C LYS A 102 -7.17 15.98 6.69
N PHE A 103 -7.13 16.24 5.38
CA PHE A 103 -7.08 17.60 4.86
C PHE A 103 -8.39 18.36 5.00
N ARG A 104 -9.55 17.70 4.86
CA ARG A 104 -10.85 18.32 5.15
C ARG A 104 -10.96 18.82 6.58
N HIS A 105 -10.42 18.08 7.54
CA HIS A 105 -10.42 18.52 8.95
C HIS A 105 -9.43 19.66 9.21
N LYS A 106 -8.31 19.70 8.49
CA LYS A 106 -7.22 20.66 8.72
C LYS A 106 -7.40 21.98 7.98
N PHE A 107 -7.95 21.95 6.77
CA PHE A 107 -8.02 23.10 5.88
C PHE A 107 -9.48 23.35 5.48
N LYS A 108 -10.05 24.44 5.98
CA LYS A 108 -11.47 24.78 5.74
C LYS A 108 -11.80 25.02 4.27
N ASN A 109 -10.82 25.45 3.49
CA ASN A 109 -10.97 25.67 2.05
C ASN A 109 -10.64 24.43 1.20
N PHE A 110 -10.28 23.29 1.79
CA PHE A 110 -9.98 22.07 1.02
C PHE A 110 -11.26 21.37 0.57
N ILE A 111 -11.35 21.07 -0.73
CA ILE A 111 -12.49 20.35 -1.33
C ILE A 111 -12.14 18.86 -1.47
N GLY A 112 -10.98 18.58 -2.07
CA GLY A 112 -10.53 17.22 -2.29
C GLY A 112 -9.13 17.12 -2.90
N LEU A 113 -8.58 15.91 -2.89
CA LEU A 113 -7.32 15.54 -3.51
C LEU A 113 -7.52 14.27 -4.33
N HIS A 114 -6.82 14.16 -5.46
CA HIS A 114 -6.77 12.96 -6.29
C HIS A 114 -5.33 12.57 -6.68
N TYR A 115 -5.00 11.27 -6.59
CA TYR A 115 -3.76 10.66 -7.06
C TYR A 115 -4.03 9.81 -8.31
N PRO A 116 -3.70 10.30 -9.53
CA PRO A 116 -3.86 9.51 -10.74
C PRO A 116 -2.88 8.34 -10.73
N LEU A 117 -3.38 7.14 -11.02
CA LEU A 117 -2.57 5.91 -11.03
C LEU A 117 -1.53 5.94 -12.16
N GLU A 118 -1.83 6.62 -13.25
CA GLU A 118 -1.00 6.74 -14.44
C GLU A 118 0.19 7.68 -14.24
N THR A 119 0.17 8.51 -13.20
CA THR A 119 1.21 9.51 -12.92
C THR A 119 1.64 9.45 -11.46
N PRO A 120 2.33 8.37 -11.04
CA PRO A 120 2.81 8.23 -9.67
C PRO A 120 3.71 9.41 -9.30
N GLY A 121 3.52 9.95 -8.09
CA GLY A 121 4.22 11.14 -7.60
C GLY A 121 3.51 12.47 -7.86
N PHE A 122 2.48 12.50 -8.72
CA PHE A 122 1.62 13.67 -8.89
C PHE A 122 0.35 13.56 -8.05
N CYS A 123 -0.13 14.71 -7.57
CA CYS A 123 -1.45 14.82 -6.96
C CYS A 123 -2.13 16.11 -7.42
N PHE A 124 -3.44 16.03 -7.62
CA PHE A 124 -4.28 17.19 -7.91
C PHE A 124 -5.06 17.55 -6.66
N VAL A 125 -5.00 18.82 -6.25
CA VAL A 125 -5.69 19.33 -5.08
C VAL A 125 -6.69 20.38 -5.51
N ASN A 126 -7.94 20.20 -5.10
CA ASN A 126 -9.03 21.14 -5.30
C ASN A 126 -9.29 21.91 -3.99
N ILE A 127 -9.30 23.24 -4.07
CA ILE A 127 -9.58 24.15 -2.95
C ILE A 127 -10.55 25.25 -3.37
N ASN A 128 -11.34 25.74 -2.41
CA ASN A 128 -12.08 26.99 -2.55
C ASN A 128 -11.17 28.18 -2.22
N LYS A 129 -10.55 28.76 -3.24
CA LYS A 129 -9.57 29.84 -3.07
C LYS A 129 -10.25 31.17 -2.72
N ASN A 130 -9.87 31.78 -1.59
CA ASN A 130 -10.45 33.03 -1.11
C ASN A 130 -9.43 34.19 -1.05
N LYS A 131 -8.12 33.89 -1.04
CA LYS A 131 -7.06 34.91 -0.97
C LYS A 131 -5.89 34.59 -1.90
N ALA A 132 -5.17 35.63 -2.32
CA ALA A 132 -3.89 35.48 -3.00
C ALA A 132 -2.89 34.72 -2.10
N GLY A 133 -2.11 33.81 -2.69
CA GLY A 133 -1.18 32.96 -1.95
C GLY A 133 -1.76 31.60 -1.52
N GLU A 134 -3.08 31.45 -1.43
CA GLU A 134 -3.72 30.16 -1.16
C GLU A 134 -3.54 29.21 -2.36
N GLY A 135 -2.81 28.11 -2.15
CA GLY A 135 -2.37 27.19 -3.20
C GLY A 135 -0.87 27.26 -3.53
N HIS A 136 -0.10 28.16 -2.93
CA HIS A 136 1.37 28.14 -3.04
C HIS A 136 1.96 27.19 -1.99
N GLY A 137 2.59 26.10 -2.47
CA GLY A 137 3.33 25.15 -1.63
C GLY A 137 4.84 25.29 -1.79
N ASN A 138 5.59 25.18 -0.70
CA ASN A 138 7.07 25.19 -0.70
C ASN A 138 7.72 23.89 -1.19
N ARG A 139 6.95 22.92 -1.68
CA ARG A 139 7.43 21.66 -2.29
C ARG A 139 6.55 21.31 -3.47
N GLN A 140 7.08 20.53 -4.42
CA GLN A 140 6.47 20.08 -5.68
C GLN A 140 5.09 19.41 -5.50
N CYS A 141 4.07 20.18 -5.16
CA CYS A 141 2.67 19.88 -5.38
C CYS A 141 2.27 20.83 -6.50
N TYR A 142 2.10 20.30 -7.71
CA TYR A 142 1.57 21.10 -8.82
C TYR A 142 0.07 21.30 -8.57
N PHE A 143 -0.27 22.41 -7.89
CA PHE A 143 -1.65 22.82 -7.69
C PHE A 143 -2.22 23.30 -9.02
N LYS A 144 -2.97 22.43 -9.73
CA LYS A 144 -3.88 22.92 -10.76
C LYS A 144 -5.14 23.42 -10.05
N ILE A 145 -5.15 24.72 -9.75
CA ILE A 145 -6.30 25.40 -9.16
C ILE A 145 -7.37 25.46 -10.26
N PHE A 146 -8.45 24.71 -10.08
CA PHE A 146 -9.64 24.84 -10.91
C PHE A 146 -10.51 25.94 -10.30
N GLU A 147 -10.47 27.14 -10.87
CA GLU A 147 -11.39 28.22 -10.52
C GLU A 147 -12.72 27.92 -11.22
N ASN A 148 -13.79 27.70 -10.46
CA ASN A 148 -15.14 27.68 -11.03
C ASN A 148 -15.49 29.11 -11.41
N SER A 149 -15.43 29.41 -12.72
CA SER A 149 -16.08 30.58 -13.32
C SER A 149 -17.59 30.42 -13.34
#